data_AF-A0A1I6DD81-F1
#
_entry.id   AF-A0A1I6DD81-F1
#
_cell.length_a   1.000
_cell.length_b   1.000
_cell.length_c   1.000
_cell.angle_alpha   90.00
_cell.angle_beta   90.00
_cell.angle_gamma   90.00
#
_symmetry.space_group_name_H-M   'P 1'
#
loop_
_entity.id
_entity.type
_entity.pdbx_description
1 polymer ?
#
loop_
_entity_poly.entity_id
_entity_poly.type
_entity_poly.pdbx_seq_one_letter_code
_entity_poly.pdbx_strand_id
1 'polypeptide(L)' 'MDYSDPGQRYKKGMTYDEKVNFSYELEQEIVENKKELARLQSAGAGDTRIKELEERISKNEKLLQTVQNDIHGLQNVF' A
#
# COMPACT_ATOMS: atom_id res chain seq x y z
N MET A 1 -11.01 16.53 -3.14
CA MET A 1 -10.75 15.27 -2.41
C MET A 1 -9.66 14.56 -3.16
N ASP A 2 -8.55 14.29 -2.50
CA ASP A 2 -7.38 13.65 -3.11
C ASP A 2 -7.59 12.14 -3.08
N TYR A 3 -8.00 11.56 -4.22
CA TYR A 3 -8.26 10.12 -4.39
C TYR A 3 -6.97 9.30 -4.51
N SER A 4 -5.82 9.91 -4.22
CA SER A 4 -4.49 9.29 -4.31
C SER A 4 -4.08 8.49 -3.06
N ASP A 5 -4.85 8.53 -1.97
CA ASP A 5 -4.61 7.71 -0.78
C ASP A 5 -5.33 6.35 -0.91
N PRO A 6 -4.59 5.23 -1.06
CA PRO A 6 -5.18 3.89 -1.16
C PRO A 6 -6.04 3.54 0.05
N GLY A 7 -5.73 4.07 1.23
CA GLY A 7 -6.51 3.87 2.45
C GLY A 7 -7.92 4.47 2.37
N GLN A 8 -8.10 5.55 1.59
CA GLN A 8 -9.44 6.11 1.33
C GLN A 8 -10.20 5.36 0.25
N ARG A 9 -9.48 4.71 -0.68
CA ARG A 9 -10.10 3.82 -1.69
C ARG A 9 -10.69 2.60 -1.01
N TYR A 10 -10.00 2.03 -0.02
CA TYR A 10 -10.48 0.95 0.84
C TYR A 10 -11.66 1.40 1.74
N LYS A 11 -12.84 1.56 1.13
CA LYS A 11 -14.09 1.83 1.84
C LYS A 11 -14.76 0.52 2.24
N LYS A 12 -15.31 0.48 3.45
CA LYS A 12 -16.29 -0.54 3.87
C LYS A 12 -17.42 -0.57 2.83
N GLY A 13 -17.42 -1.57 1.96
CA GLY A 13 -18.38 -1.69 0.87
C GLY A 13 -17.85 -2.37 -0.39
N MET A 14 -16.53 -2.55 -0.54
CA MET A 14 -16.00 -3.36 -1.64
C MET A 14 -16.50 -4.80 -1.57
N THR A 15 -16.89 -5.32 -2.72
CA THR A 15 -17.14 -6.74 -2.99
C THR A 15 -15.83 -7.53 -2.93
N TYR A 16 -15.93 -8.86 -2.88
CA TYR A 16 -14.76 -9.74 -2.89
C TYR A 16 -13.86 -9.49 -4.11
N ASP A 17 -14.45 -9.43 -5.32
CA ASP A 17 -13.69 -9.22 -6.56
C ASP A 17 -13.01 -7.85 -6.60
N GLU A 18 -13.67 -6.81 -6.07
CA GLU A 18 -13.07 -5.48 -5.92
C GLU A 18 -11.90 -5.49 -4.94
N LYS A 19 -11.99 -6.22 -3.83
CA LYS A 19 -10.86 -6.37 -2.88
C LYS A 19 -9.68 -7.09 -3.53
N VAL A 20 -9.94 -8.16 -4.30
CA VAL A 20 -8.90 -8.89 -5.03
C VAL A 20 -8.20 -7.97 -6.02
N ASN A 21 -8.95 -7.26 -6.87
CA ASN A 21 -8.37 -6.30 -7.81
C ASN A 21 -7.59 -5.19 -7.10
N PHE A 22 -8.14 -4.66 -6.02
CA PHE A 22 -7.48 -3.64 -5.20
C PHE A 22 -6.18 -4.15 -4.57
N SER A 23 -6.12 -5.41 -4.12
CA SER A 23 -4.88 -6.01 -3.59
C SER A 23 -3.77 -6.07 -4.65
N TYR A 24 -4.11 -6.42 -5.90
CA TYR A 24 -3.14 -6.44 -6.99
C TYR A 24 -2.63 -5.04 -7.34
N GLU A 25 -3.51 -4.04 -7.40
CA GLU A 25 -3.10 -2.64 -7.62
C GLU A 25 -2.17 -2.16 -6.50
N LEU A 26 -2.49 -2.49 -5.25
CA LEU A 26 -1.71 -2.09 -4.09
C LEU A 26 -0.33 -2.78 -4.04
N GLU A 27 -0.26 -4.05 -4.41
CA GLU A 27 1.01 -4.79 -4.59
C GLU A 27 1.90 -4.14 -5.65
N GLN A 28 1.33 -3.78 -6.80
CA GLN A 28 2.07 -3.09 -7.87
C GLN A 28 2.62 -1.75 -7.37
N GLU A 29 1.79 -0.94 -6.70
CA GLU A 29 2.22 0.34 -6.16
C GLU A 29 3.35 0.19 -5.12
N ILE A 30 3.27 -0.81 -4.22
CA ILE A 30 4.34 -1.11 -3.26
C ILE A 30 5.65 -1.47 -3.98
N VAL A 31 5.58 -2.29 -5.02
CA VAL A 31 6.76 -2.68 -5.81
C VAL A 31 7.37 -1.47 -6.52
N GLU A 32 6.56 -0.60 -7.11
CA GLU A 32 7.03 0.63 -7.74
C GLU A 32 7.67 1.58 -6.72
N ASN A 33 7.05 1.74 -5.55
CA ASN A 33 7.58 2.56 -4.47
C ASN A 33 8.93 2.03 -3.95
N LYS A 34 9.08 0.71 -3.80
CA LYS A 34 10.35 0.09 -3.40
C LYS A 34 11.44 0.25 -4.46
N LYS A 35 11.09 0.15 -5.74
CA LYS A 35 12.03 0.41 -6.85
C LYS A 35 12.50 1.87 -6.83
N GLU A 36 11.59 2.80 -6.61
CA GLU A 36 11.93 4.22 -6.51
C GLU A 36 12.78 4.51 -5.28
N LEU A 37 12.47 3.90 -4.14
CA LEU A 37 13.28 4.01 -2.93
C LEU A 37 14.73 3.54 -3.16
N ALA A 38 14.91 2.38 -3.80
CA ALA A 38 16.24 1.87 -4.13
C ALA A 38 17.00 2.81 -5.07
N ARG A 39 16.32 3.43 -6.05
CA ARG A 39 16.92 4.44 -6.94
C ARG A 39 17.34 5.69 -6.18
N LEU A 40 16.48 6.21 -5.32
CA LEU A 40 16.74 7.41 -4.52
C LEU A 40 17.90 7.19 -3.52
N GLN A 41 17.93 6.03 -2.85
CA GLN A 41 19.03 5.64 -1.97
C GLN A 41 20.35 5.52 -2.75
N SER A 42 20.32 4.94 -3.95
CA SER A 42 21.51 4.83 -4.82
C SER A 42 21.99 6.17 -5.37
N ALA A 43 21.07 7.12 -5.59
CA ALA A 43 21.36 8.45 -6.10
C ALA A 43 21.80 9.45 -5.01
N GLY A 44 21.78 9.05 -3.73
CA GLY A 44 22.07 9.95 -2.62
C GLY A 44 21.02 11.04 -2.44
N ALA A 45 19.75 10.74 -2.76
CA ALA A 45 18.65 11.69 -2.63
C ALA A 45 18.44 12.12 -1.17
N GLY A 46 17.79 13.28 -0.98
CA GLY A 46 17.56 13.85 0.35
C GLY A 46 16.76 12.93 1.29
N ASP A 47 17.19 12.90 2.56
CA ASP A 47 16.66 12.06 3.64
C ASP A 47 15.14 12.21 3.82
N THR A 48 14.59 13.41 3.61
CA THR A 48 13.14 13.67 3.70
C THR A 48 12.34 12.87 2.68
N ARG A 49 12.80 12.81 1.42
CA ARG A 49 12.06 12.12 0.35
C ARG A 49 12.11 10.61 0.52
N ILE A 50 13.24 10.11 1.03
CA ILE A 50 13.42 8.70 1.40
C ILE A 50 12.43 8.33 2.51
N LYS A 51 12.38 9.13 3.59
CA LYS A 51 11.46 8.90 4.72
C LYS A 51 9.98 8.95 4.31
N GLU A 52 9.58 9.93 3.51
CA GLU A 52 8.20 10.00 2.99
C GLU A 52 7.82 8.73 2.22
N LEU A 53 8.76 8.22 1.41
CA LEU A 53 8.53 7.05 0.58
C LEU A 53 8.51 5.76 1.41
N GLU A 54 9.37 5.65 2.41
CA GLU A 54 9.37 4.56 3.40
C GLU A 54 8.06 4.52 4.19
N GLU A 55 7.58 5.68 4.65
CA GLU A 55 6.29 5.79 5.33
C GLU A 55 5.13 5.37 4.43
N ARG A 56 5.14 5.78 3.15
CA ARG A 56 4.12 5.37 2.18
C ARG A 56 4.13 3.86 1.96
N ILE A 57 5.32 3.26 1.79
CA ILE A 57 5.47 1.80 1.64
C ILE A 57 4.88 1.10 2.86
N SER A 58 5.26 1.51 4.08
CA SER A 58 4.78 0.89 5.31
C SER A 58 3.25 0.98 5.47
N LYS A 59 2.65 2.12 5.13
CA LYS A 59 1.18 2.28 5.13
C LYS A 59 0.50 1.35 4.13
N ASN A 60 1.02 1.26 2.91
CA ASN A 60 0.46 0.42 1.87
C ASN A 60 0.60 -1.08 2.21
N GLU A 61 1.72 -1.51 2.80
CA GLU A 61 1.92 -2.89 3.24
C GLU A 61 0.93 -3.30 4.34
N LYS A 62 0.69 -2.42 5.32
CA LYS A 62 -0.32 -2.65 6.36
C LYS A 62 -1.73 -2.73 5.78
N LEU A 63 -2.03 -1.87 4.80
CA LEU A 63 -3.31 -1.90 4.10
C LEU A 63 -3.47 -3.20 3.30
N LEU A 64 -2.43 -3.63 2.59
CA LEU A 64 -2.44 -4.88 1.83
C LEU A 64 -2.71 -6.07 2.75
N GLN A 65 -2.02 -6.13 3.89
CA GLN A 65 -2.29 -7.16 4.90
C GLN A 65 -3.74 -7.12 5.38
N THR A 66 -4.30 -5.92 5.60
CA THR A 66 -5.70 -5.78 6.00
C THR A 66 -6.67 -6.28 4.93
N VAL A 67 -6.42 -5.95 3.67
CA VAL A 67 -7.22 -6.39 2.51
C VAL A 67 -7.12 -7.91 2.35
N GLN A 68 -5.91 -8.47 2.43
CA GLN A 68 -5.68 -9.91 2.34
C GLN A 68 -6.39 -10.65 3.49
N ASN A 69 -6.31 -10.14 4.72
CA ASN A 69 -7.04 -10.70 5.86
C ASN A 69 -8.55 -10.70 5.62
N ASP A 70 -9.11 -9.62 5.05
CA ASP A 70 -10.53 -9.51 4.71
C ASP A 70 -10.93 -10.48 3.57
N ILE A 71 -10.11 -10.60 2.52
CA ILE A 71 -10.30 -11.57 1.42
C ILE A 71 -10.32 -13.01 1.95
N HIS A 72 -9.39 -13.34 2.85
CA HIS A 72 -9.25 -14.68 3.41
C HIS A 72 -10.20 -14.96 4.59
N GLY A 73 -11.04 -14.00 4.98
CA GLY A 73 -11.93 -14.15 6.14
C GLY A 73 -11.20 -14.28 7.48
N LEU A 74 -9.92 -13.91 7.51
CA LEU A 74 -9.10 -13.88 8.72
C LEU A 74 -9.47 -12.61 9.49
N GLN A 75 -10.53 -12.69 10.30
CA GLN A 75 -10.75 -11.66 11.32
C GLN A 75 -9.51 -11.63 12.21
N ASN A 76 -8.84 -10.48 12.24
CA ASN A 76 -7.74 -10.18 13.15
C ASN A 76 -8.07 -10.68 14.57
N VAL A 77 -7.54 -11.84 14.94
CA VAL A 77 -7.44 -12.27 16.33
C VAL A 77 -6.25 -11.51 16.89
N PHE A 78 -6.50 -10.29 17.34
CA PHE A 78 -5.62 -9.54 18.24
C PHE A 78 -6.31 -9.44 19.59
#